data_AF-A0A0C3Q727-F1
#
_entry.id   AF-A0A0C3Q727-F1
#
_cell.length_a   1.000
_cell.length_b   1.000
_cell.length_c   1.000
_cell.angle_alpha   90.00
_cell.angle_beta   90.00
_cell.angle_gamma   90.00
#
_symmetry.space_group_name_H-M   'P 1'
#
loop_
_entity.id
_entity.type
_entity.pdbx_description
1 polymer ?
#
loop_
_entity_poly.entity_id
_entity_poly.type
_entity_poly.pdbx_seq_one_letter_code
_entity_poly.pdbx_strand_id
1 'polypeptide(L)'
;RSFSHENILKFTGYYAEKNYGTVCIFSPYMRNGNAQTYLAEKQATTEERFFLLRDALMGLDYLHNLSPPVVHGDLKAVCHTPGTLPKVTPSLLLSHFNGKALYQMNHHV
;
A
#
# COMPACT_ATOMS: atom_id res chain seq x y z
N ARG A 1 1.70 -7.64 -14.40
CA ARG A 1 2.35 -8.66 -13.53
C ARG A 1 1.58 -8.66 -12.22
N SER A 2 1.13 -9.81 -11.71
CA SER A 2 0.40 -9.88 -10.44
C SER A 2 1.34 -10.46 -9.38
N PHE A 3 1.42 -9.83 -8.21
CA PHE A 3 2.17 -10.34 -7.06
C PHE A 3 1.19 -10.96 -6.08
N SER A 4 1.54 -12.12 -5.54
CA SER A 4 0.71 -12.85 -4.60
C SER A 4 1.48 -13.03 -3.29
N HIS A 5 1.29 -12.07 -2.38
CA HIS A 5 1.89 -12.09 -1.06
C HIS A 5 0.96 -11.39 -0.08
N GLU A 6 0.87 -11.89 1.16
CA GLU A 6 -0.06 -11.35 2.14
C GLU A 6 0.24 -9.89 2.50
N ASN A 7 1.51 -9.49 2.47
CA ASN A 7 1.95 -8.12 2.75
C ASN A 7 2.09 -7.24 1.50
N ILE A 8 1.56 -7.65 0.36
CA ILE A 8 1.53 -6.83 -0.86
C ILE A 8 0.08 -6.56 -1.24
N LEU A 9 -0.28 -5.28 -1.41
CA LEU A 9 -1.65 -4.95 -1.81
C LEU A 9 -1.92 -5.53 -3.20
N LYS A 10 -3.01 -6.29 -3.28
CA LYS A 10 -3.49 -6.83 -4.53
C LYS A 10 -3.87 -5.71 -5.49
N PHE A 11 -3.23 -5.71 -6.65
CA PHE A 11 -3.68 -4.93 -7.80
C PHE A 11 -4.87 -5.63 -8.46
N THR A 12 -6.01 -4.95 -8.53
CA THR A 12 -7.24 -5.51 -9.14
C THR A 12 -7.31 -5.20 -10.63
N GLY A 13 -6.89 -4.01 -11.04
CA GLY A 13 -6.92 -3.61 -12.45
C GLY A 13 -6.64 -2.13 -12.64
N TYR A 14 -6.84 -1.66 -13.87
CA TYR A 14 -6.71 -0.26 -14.22
C TYR A 14 -7.72 0.15 -15.29
N TYR A 15 -7.98 1.44 -15.38
CA TYR A 15 -8.69 2.09 -16.49
C TYR A 15 -7.73 3.09 -17.12
N ALA A 16 -7.65 3.11 -18.45
CA ALA A 16 -6.86 4.10 -19.18
C ALA A 16 -7.65 4.57 -20.40
N GLU A 17 -7.71 5.89 -20.60
CA GLU A 17 -8.24 6.46 -21.83
C GLU A 17 -7.32 6.14 -23.01
N LYS A 18 -7.87 6.13 -24.24
CA LYS A 18 -7.10 5.78 -25.45
C LYS A 18 -5.89 6.69 -25.69
N ASN A 19 -5.99 7.96 -25.29
CA ASN A 19 -4.92 8.95 -25.36
C ASN A 19 -4.06 9.00 -24.10
N TYR A 20 -4.29 8.11 -23.13
CA TYR A 20 -3.64 8.09 -21.81
C TYR A 20 -3.77 9.42 -21.03
N GLY A 21 -4.76 10.25 -21.35
CA GLY A 21 -5.03 11.50 -20.63
C GLY A 21 -5.40 11.26 -19.18
N THR A 22 -6.08 10.15 -18.91
CA THR A 22 -6.42 9.68 -17.57
C THR A 22 -6.07 8.20 -17.41
N VAL A 23 -5.38 7.87 -16.32
CA VAL A 23 -5.09 6.49 -15.90
C VAL A 23 -5.48 6.32 -14.44
N CYS A 24 -6.39 5.38 -14.17
CA CYS A 24 -6.87 5.03 -12.83
C CYS A 24 -6.45 3.62 -12.48
N ILE A 25 -6.11 3.37 -11.22
CA ILE A 25 -5.76 2.04 -10.70
C ILE A 25 -6.81 1.60 -9.67
N PHE A 26 -7.24 0.35 -9.74
CA PHE A 26 -8.18 -0.27 -8.82
C PHE A 26 -7.46 -1.23 -7.87
N SER A 27 -7.74 -1.09 -6.56
CA SER A 27 -7.23 -1.96 -5.50
C SER A 27 -8.26 -2.07 -4.36
N PRO A 28 -8.15 -3.08 -3.48
CA PRO A 28 -8.97 -3.16 -2.27
C PRO A 28 -8.86 -1.89 -1.42
N TYR A 29 -9.99 -1.49 -0.82
CA TYR A 29 -10.06 -0.29 0.01
C TYR A 29 -9.39 -0.50 1.38
N MET A 30 -8.47 0.40 1.72
CA MET A 30 -7.78 0.43 3.02
C MET A 30 -8.57 1.26 4.03
N ARG A 31 -9.39 0.62 4.85
CA ARG A 31 -10.30 1.28 5.80
C ARG A 31 -9.58 2.22 6.77
N ASN A 32 -8.38 1.85 7.20
CA ASN A 32 -7.62 2.59 8.20
C ASN A 32 -6.66 3.63 7.58
N GLY A 33 -6.82 3.93 6.29
CA GLY A 33 -6.00 4.93 5.60
C GLY A 33 -4.56 4.46 5.40
N ASN A 34 -3.60 5.37 5.57
CA ASN A 34 -2.18 5.08 5.42
C ASN A 34 -1.49 4.89 6.78
N ALA A 35 -0.27 4.34 6.76
CA ALA A 35 0.47 4.05 7.98
C ALA A 35 0.74 5.30 8.82
N GLN A 36 1.05 6.44 8.19
CA GLN A 36 1.27 7.70 8.92
C GLN A 36 0.02 8.17 9.65
N THR A 37 -1.14 8.22 8.98
CA THR A 37 -2.41 8.63 9.59
C THR A 37 -2.84 7.64 10.66
N TYR A 38 -2.73 6.33 10.38
CA TYR A 38 -3.08 5.28 11.33
C TYR A 38 -2.27 5.37 12.62
N LEU A 39 -0.94 5.51 12.50
CA LEU A 39 -0.05 5.62 13.65
C LEU A 39 -0.30 6.90 14.47
N ALA A 40 -0.64 8.01 13.80
CA ALA A 40 -0.93 9.29 14.44
C ALA A 40 -2.29 9.27 15.17
N GLU A 41 -3.35 8.79 14.51
CA GLU A 41 -4.71 8.79 15.04
C GLU A 41 -4.90 7.80 16.19
N LYS A 42 -4.25 6.64 16.13
CA LYS A 42 -4.40 5.57 17.12
C LYS A 42 -3.50 5.71 18.35
N GLN A 43 -2.58 6.70 18.37
CA GLN A 43 -1.48 6.74 19.36
C GLN A 43 -0.79 5.39 19.47
N ALA A 44 -0.45 4.82 18.30
CA ALA A 44 -0.09 3.42 18.19
C ALA A 44 1.14 3.07 19.04
N THR A 45 1.09 1.90 19.69
CA THR A 45 2.16 1.44 20.57
C THR A 45 3.44 1.12 19.78
N THR A 46 4.54 0.98 20.51
CA THR A 46 5.82 0.55 19.92
C THR A 46 5.67 -0.80 19.21
N GLU A 47 4.92 -1.72 19.80
CA GLU A 47 4.64 -3.05 19.25
C GLU A 47 3.87 -2.96 17.91
N GLU A 48 2.83 -2.12 17.83
CA GLU A 48 2.06 -1.90 16.59
C GLU A 48 2.93 -1.33 15.46
N ARG A 49 3.86 -0.43 15.79
CA ARG A 49 4.85 0.10 14.84
C ARG A 49 5.77 -1.01 14.33
N PHE A 50 6.22 -1.89 15.22
CA PHE A 50 7.05 -3.04 14.83
C PHE A 50 6.29 -4.03 13.95
N PHE A 51 5.00 -4.27 14.20
CA PHE A 51 4.19 -5.13 13.32
C PHE A 51 4.06 -4.55 11.91
N LEU A 52 3.79 -3.25 11.78
CA LEU A 52 3.75 -2.57 10.47
C LEU A 52 5.09 -2.64 9.74
N LEU A 53 6.20 -2.43 10.46
CA LEU A 53 7.54 -2.52 9.88
C LEU A 53 7.83 -3.95 9.41
N ARG A 54 7.51 -4.96 10.23
CA ARG A 54 7.69 -6.38 9.88
C ARG A 54 6.91 -6.74 8.63
N ASP A 55 5.64 -6.34 8.54
CA ASP A 55 4.80 -6.58 7.36
C ASP A 55 5.43 -5.98 6.10
N ALA A 56 5.91 -4.72 6.18
CA ALA A 56 6.58 -4.07 5.05
C ALA A 56 7.85 -4.83 4.61
N LEU A 57 8.66 -5.27 5.57
CA LEU A 57 9.89 -6.02 5.29
C LEU A 57 9.59 -7.40 4.67
N MET A 58 8.54 -8.09 5.13
CA MET A 58 8.13 -9.37 4.54
C MET A 58 7.68 -9.22 3.09
N GLY A 59 6.91 -8.17 2.77
CA GLY A 59 6.56 -7.88 1.38
C GLY A 59 7.78 -7.53 0.52
N LEU A 60 8.74 -6.80 1.09
CA LEU A 60 9.94 -6.39 0.37
C LEU A 60 10.86 -7.58 0.08
N ASP A 61 11.02 -8.47 1.07
CA ASP A 61 11.76 -9.73 0.92
C ASP A 61 11.16 -10.57 -0.21
N TYR A 62 9.84 -10.72 -0.26
CA TYR A 62 9.18 -11.40 -1.38
C TYR A 62 9.53 -10.76 -2.73
N LEU A 63 9.47 -9.43 -2.85
CA LEU A 63 9.74 -8.73 -4.12
C LEU A 63 11.20 -8.88 -4.58
N HIS A 64 12.14 -8.82 -3.65
CA HIS A 64 13.57 -8.96 -3.94
C HIS A 64 13.96 -10.39 -4.32
N ASN A 65 13.24 -11.40 -3.84
CA ASN A 65 13.46 -12.80 -4.19
C ASN A 65 12.78 -13.24 -5.50
N LEU A 66 12.09 -12.34 -6.21
CA LEU A 66 11.55 -12.65 -7.55
C LEU A 66 12.66 -12.73 -8.60
N SER A 67 12.36 -13.37 -9.73
CA SER A 67 13.24 -13.40 -10.91
C SER A 67 12.55 -12.80 -12.15
N PRO A 68 13.03 -11.66 -12.69
CA PRO A 68 14.03 -10.78 -12.08
C PRO A 68 13.54 -10.12 -10.78
N PRO A 69 14.46 -9.73 -9.88
CA PRO A 69 14.13 -9.00 -8.66
C PRO A 69 13.38 -7.71 -8.94
N VAL A 70 12.43 -7.37 -8.07
CA VAL A 70 11.64 -6.14 -8.18
C VAL A 70 12.06 -5.18 -7.07
N VAL A 71 12.65 -4.04 -7.44
CA VAL A 71 12.98 -2.97 -6.49
C VAL A 71 11.82 -1.98 -6.44
N HIS A 72 11.27 -1.72 -5.24
CA HIS A 72 10.12 -0.82 -5.10
C HIS A 72 10.47 0.65 -5.40
N GLY A 73 11.67 1.10 -5.03
CA GLY A 73 12.20 2.41 -5.41
C GLY A 73 11.62 3.65 -4.71
N ASP A 74 10.51 3.54 -3.96
CA ASP A 74 9.91 4.68 -3.24
C ASP A 74 9.23 4.25 -1.92
N LEU A 75 9.98 3.60 -1.01
CA LEU A 75 9.46 3.11 0.27
C LEU A 75 9.19 4.27 1.28
N LYS A 76 7.93 4.69 1.45
CA LYS A 76 7.53 5.79 2.36
C LYS A 76 6.26 5.49 3.17
N ALA A 77 6.25 5.78 4.47
CA ALA A 77 5.05 5.59 5.32
C ALA A 77 3.84 6.50 4.97
N VAL A 78 4.00 7.38 3.98
CA VAL A 78 3.03 8.39 3.57
C VAL A 78 2.39 8.00 2.25
N CYS A 79 1.06 8.04 2.18
CA CYS A 79 0.36 8.15 0.91
C CYS A 79 0.00 9.64 0.70
N HIS A 80 0.36 10.25 -0.42
CA HIS A 80 -0.15 11.58 -0.75
C HIS A 80 -1.66 11.45 -0.96
N THR A 81 -2.46 11.88 0.01
CA THR A 81 -3.87 12.21 -0.20
C THR A 81 -3.93 13.65 -0.70
N PRO A 82 -4.30 13.92 -1.96
CA PRO A 82 -4.62 15.29 -2.35
C PRO A 82 -5.93 15.65 -1.64
N GLY A 83 -5.87 16.56 -0.66
CA GLY A 83 -7.04 17.18 -0.03
C GLY A 83 -7.79 18.15 -0.95
N THR A 84 -7.90 17.83 -2.24
CA THR A 84 -8.58 18.63 -3.25
C THR A 84 -8.92 17.72 -4.42
N LEU A 85 -10.13 17.85 -4.96
CA LEU A 85 -10.71 17.07 -6.07
C LEU A 85 -9.69 16.59 -7.12
N PRO A 86 -9.83 15.35 -7.65
CA PRO A 86 -8.73 14.61 -8.24
C PRO A 86 -8.32 15.17 -9.61
N LYS A 87 -7.16 15.83 -9.65
CA LYS A 87 -6.30 15.75 -10.84
C LYS A 87 -5.42 14.53 -10.66
N VAL A 88 -5.86 13.44 -11.27
CA VAL A 88 -5.21 12.13 -11.29
C VAL A 88 -3.79 12.30 -11.82
N THR A 89 -2.80 12.19 -10.93
CA THR A 89 -1.38 12.15 -11.29
C THR A 89 -0.86 10.74 -11.08
N PRO A 90 -0.21 10.13 -12.08
CA PRO A 90 0.28 8.75 -12.01
C PRO A 90 1.63 8.73 -11.29
N SER A 91 1.64 9.07 -10.01
CA SER A 91 2.82 8.87 -9.17
C SER A 91 2.63 7.57 -8.40
N LEU A 92 3.46 6.58 -8.73
CA LEU A 92 3.61 5.30 -8.04
C LEU A 92 3.59 5.53 -6.53
N LEU A 93 2.45 5.24 -5.92
CA LEU A 93 2.26 5.36 -4.49
C LEU A 93 2.81 4.11 -3.82
N LEU A 94 3.36 4.31 -2.62
CA LEU A 94 3.42 3.30 -1.59
C LEU A 94 2.02 2.87 -1.11
N SER A 95 1.16 2.49 -2.05
CA SER A 95 -0.14 1.89 -1.81
C SER A 95 -0.04 0.36 -1.83
N HIS A 96 1.14 -0.22 -2.00
CA HIS A 96 1.27 -1.65 -2.31
C HIS A 96 1.83 -2.54 -1.21
N PHE A 97 1.94 -2.08 0.04
CA PHE A 97 2.20 -2.95 1.19
C PHE A 97 0.96 -3.11 2.05
N ASN A 98 0.55 -4.36 2.24
CA ASN A 98 -0.57 -4.73 3.09
C ASN A 98 -0.03 -4.87 4.53
N GLY A 99 -0.09 -3.79 5.31
CA GLY A 99 -0.03 -3.93 6.76
C GLY A 99 -1.33 -4.58 7.19
N LYS A 100 -1.31 -5.74 7.85
CA LYS A 100 -2.54 -6.41 8.35
C LYS A 100 -3.39 -5.47 9.20
N ALA A 101 -2.73 -4.53 9.89
CA ALA A 101 -3.37 -3.47 10.66
C ALA A 101 -4.23 -2.50 9.81
N LEU A 102 -3.99 -2.35 8.50
CA LEU A 102 -4.74 -1.42 7.64
C LEU A 102 -6.00 -2.04 7.01
N TYR A 103 -6.03 -3.36 6.90
CA TYR A 103 -7.12 -4.10 6.24
C TYR A 103 -8.25 -4.45 7.21
N GLN A 104 -7.93 -5.00 8.38
CA GLN A 104 -8.91 -5.44 9.40
C GLN A 104 -8.18 -5.81 10.70
N MET A 105 -8.37 -5.04 11.77
CA MET A 105 -8.50 -5.62 13.11
C MET A 105 -9.90 -6.25 13.18
N ASN A 106 -10.04 -7.46 12.65
CA ASN A 106 -11.15 -8.36 12.95
C ASN A 106 -10.54 -9.75 12.95
N HIS A 107 -9.89 -10.13 14.04
CA HIS A 107 -9.80 -11.50 14.57
C HIS A 107 -8.94 -11.45 15.84
N HIS A 108 -9.52 -10.84 16.89
CA HIS A 108 -9.35 -11.38 18.24
C HIS A 108 -10.49 -12.38 18.43
N VAL A 109 -10.19 -13.67 18.24
CA VAL A 109 -10.58 -14.78 19.12
C VAL A 109 -9.43 -15.78 19.07
#